data_AF-A0A6M3ZX21-F1
#
_entry.id   AF-A0A6M3ZX21-F1
#
_cell.length_a   1.000
_cell.length_b   1.000
_cell.length_c   1.000
_cell.angle_alpha   90.00
_cell.angle_beta   90.00
_cell.angle_gamma   90.00
#
_symmetry.space_group_name_H-M   'P 1'
#
loop_
_entity.id
_entity.type
_entity.pdbx_description
1 polymer ?
#
loop_
_entity_poly.entity_id
_entity_poly.type
_entity_poly.pdbx_seq_one_letter_code
_entity_poly.pdbx_strand_id
1 'polypeptide(L)'
;MKMLTDPRTRNIEDKCRTKCQPCLTRSLISRTTVMLIGLMLPLLSLAGELPKVREDYLARYRSMAKYERPMMKYVLIRADSREAYISETVPTIYLLDIKTKSQNKVFYSPEIDQLIKEELVLEIHHQSLLSHGKTDYVVMSMYRPAAIDPDYTRCWDRSEVQNAYLFSITDGKVKIISKSFGGCGTYYEVIKEGKTVGYRVTTEDYDGTSTTERYALRGGSLVKQPERQKKEVSP
;
A
#
# COMPACT_ATOMS: atom_id res chain seq x y z
N MET A 1 -47.70 52.19 13.57
CA MET A 1 -47.11 53.41 12.93
C MET A 1 -47.15 53.22 11.42
N LYS A 2 -47.01 54.28 10.60
CA LYS A 2 -47.24 54.27 9.14
C LYS A 2 -46.24 53.30 8.41
N MET A 3 -46.53 52.60 7.29
CA MET A 3 -47.06 53.03 5.96
C MET A 3 -46.16 54.10 5.30
N LEU A 4 -45.77 54.14 4.01
CA LEU A 4 -45.76 53.30 2.78
C LEU A 4 -44.51 53.79 1.95
N THR A 5 -44.16 53.50 0.67
CA THR A 5 -44.78 52.84 -0.49
C THR A 5 -43.69 52.40 -1.51
N ASP A 6 -43.98 51.41 -2.36
CA ASP A 6 -43.40 51.16 -3.71
C ASP A 6 -44.00 52.18 -4.74
N PRO A 7 -43.76 52.23 -6.09
CA PRO A 7 -42.69 51.75 -7.00
C PRO A 7 -42.16 52.85 -7.98
N ARG A 8 -41.57 52.41 -9.13
CA ARG A 8 -41.77 52.93 -10.52
C ARG A 8 -40.81 53.98 -11.15
N THR A 9 -39.95 53.46 -12.04
CA THR A 9 -39.80 53.82 -13.49
C THR A 9 -39.78 55.29 -13.97
N ARG A 10 -38.67 55.69 -14.63
CA ARG A 10 -38.50 56.29 -15.99
C ARG A 10 -37.01 56.76 -16.09
N ASN A 11 -36.22 56.51 -17.14
CA ASN A 11 -36.37 56.55 -18.61
C ASN A 11 -36.39 57.97 -19.21
N ILE A 12 -36.01 58.12 -20.49
CA ILE A 12 -35.50 59.33 -21.20
C ILE A 12 -33.98 59.46 -20.96
N GLU A 13 -33.04 59.22 -21.90
CA GLU A 13 -32.84 59.60 -23.32
C GLU A 13 -31.91 60.82 -23.51
N ASP A 14 -31.35 60.94 -24.72
CA ASP A 14 -30.27 61.85 -25.16
C ASP A 14 -28.86 61.61 -24.55
N LYS A 15 -27.75 61.74 -25.29
CA LYS A 15 -27.57 62.39 -26.61
C LYS A 15 -26.44 61.77 -27.47
N CYS A 16 -26.44 62.10 -28.77
CA CYS A 16 -25.33 62.01 -29.72
C CYS A 16 -24.77 60.62 -30.10
N ARG A 17 -25.45 59.98 -31.05
CA ARG A 17 -24.94 58.87 -31.88
C ARG A 17 -24.29 59.43 -33.16
N THR A 18 -22.96 59.36 -33.30
CA THR A 18 -22.27 59.69 -34.57
C THR A 18 -21.12 58.73 -34.87
N LYS A 19 -21.01 58.27 -36.11
CA LYS A 19 -19.97 57.35 -36.60
C LYS A 19 -18.72 58.13 -37.00
N CYS A 20 -17.52 57.58 -36.77
CA CYS A 20 -16.40 57.69 -37.72
C CYS A 20 -15.25 56.70 -37.44
N GLN A 21 -15.20 55.64 -38.24
CA GLN A 21 -14.00 54.92 -38.68
C GLN A 21 -14.09 54.87 -40.23
N PRO A 22 -13.00 54.67 -41.00
CA PRO A 22 -11.73 54.04 -40.60
C PRO A 22 -10.45 54.80 -41.05
N CYS A 23 -9.26 54.28 -40.67
CA CYS A 23 -8.23 53.80 -41.62
C CYS A 23 -7.00 53.22 -40.89
N LEU A 24 -6.21 52.40 -41.60
CA LEU A 24 -5.06 51.64 -41.09
C LEU A 24 -3.72 52.27 -41.52
N THR A 25 -2.78 52.44 -40.59
CA THR A 25 -1.34 52.61 -40.92
C THR A 25 -0.41 51.90 -39.94
N ARG A 26 0.24 50.84 -40.44
CA ARG A 26 1.57 50.29 -40.07
C ARG A 26 2.07 50.40 -38.61
N SER A 27 2.11 49.23 -37.97
CA SER A 27 3.36 48.58 -37.52
C SER A 27 4.51 49.46 -36.99
N LEU A 28 4.77 49.36 -35.68
CA LEU A 28 6.13 49.27 -35.15
C LEU A 28 6.27 48.03 -34.27
N ILE A 29 7.47 47.44 -34.27
CA ILE A 29 7.75 46.12 -33.69
C ILE A 29 8.25 46.28 -32.26
N SER A 30 7.63 45.59 -31.30
CA SER A 30 8.25 45.26 -30.02
C SER A 30 8.16 43.75 -29.79
N ARG A 31 9.30 43.07 -29.79
CA ARG A 31 9.44 41.62 -29.63
C ARG A 31 9.86 41.28 -28.20
N THR A 32 8.93 40.91 -27.32
CA THR A 32 9.24 40.18 -26.07
C THR A 32 8.03 39.42 -25.53
N THR A 33 7.64 38.36 -26.23
CA THR A 33 6.83 37.27 -25.64
C THR A 33 7.45 35.93 -26.02
N VAL A 34 8.70 35.74 -25.59
CA VAL A 34 9.43 34.48 -25.79
C VAL A 34 8.81 33.39 -24.91
N MET A 35 8.38 32.32 -25.57
CA MET A 35 7.99 31.00 -25.02
C MET A 35 7.83 30.91 -23.50
N LEU A 36 6.59 31.04 -23.02
CA LEU A 36 6.15 30.44 -21.75
C LEU A 36 5.87 28.92 -21.94
N ILE A 37 6.83 28.24 -22.57
CA ILE A 37 6.83 26.81 -22.91
C ILE A 37 8.22 26.28 -22.55
N GLY A 38 8.44 25.95 -21.27
CA GLY A 38 9.78 25.53 -20.80
C GLY A 38 10.01 25.40 -19.30
N LEU A 39 9.01 25.59 -18.43
CA LEU A 39 9.22 25.57 -16.97
C LEU A 39 8.17 24.77 -16.17
N MET A 40 7.69 23.64 -16.72
CA MET A 40 6.79 22.69 -16.04
C MET A 40 7.24 21.22 -16.05
N LEU A 41 8.45 20.94 -16.56
CA LEU A 41 9.20 19.72 -16.21
C LEU A 41 10.42 20.20 -15.43
N PRO A 42 10.48 19.93 -14.12
CA PRO A 42 11.09 18.67 -13.69
C PRO A 42 10.22 17.88 -12.68
N LEU A 43 9.03 17.46 -13.11
CA LEU A 43 8.34 16.28 -12.57
C LEU A 43 8.54 15.04 -13.46
N LEU A 44 9.63 15.01 -14.23
CA LEU A 44 10.26 13.76 -14.64
C LEU A 44 10.75 13.08 -13.36
N SER A 45 10.06 12.02 -12.95
CA SER A 45 10.33 11.33 -11.71
C SER A 45 11.80 10.95 -11.59
N LEU A 46 12.42 11.29 -10.45
CA LEU A 46 13.45 10.42 -9.87
C LEU A 46 12.76 9.14 -9.38
N ALA A 47 12.31 8.33 -10.34
CA ALA A 47 12.17 6.90 -10.14
C ALA A 47 13.60 6.35 -10.03
N GLY A 48 14.19 6.49 -8.84
CA GLY A 48 15.51 5.97 -8.55
C GLY A 48 15.58 4.50 -8.95
N GLU A 49 16.61 4.12 -9.71
CA GLU A 49 16.70 2.78 -10.27
C GLU A 49 16.69 1.75 -9.13
N LEU A 50 15.75 0.80 -9.20
CA LEU A 50 15.55 -0.19 -8.13
C LEU A 50 16.84 -0.99 -7.93
N PRO A 51 17.26 -1.23 -6.68
CA PRO A 51 18.59 -1.75 -6.40
C PRO A 51 18.77 -3.14 -7.03
N LYS A 52 19.82 -3.28 -7.83
CA LYS A 52 20.19 -4.55 -8.45
C LYS A 52 20.79 -5.48 -7.40
N VAL A 53 20.10 -6.57 -7.07
CA VAL A 53 20.52 -7.50 -6.00
C VAL A 53 21.76 -8.28 -6.43
N ARG A 54 22.79 -8.28 -5.59
CA ARG A 54 24.01 -9.07 -5.81
C ARG A 54 23.70 -10.57 -5.87
N GLU A 55 24.33 -11.30 -6.81
CA GLU A 55 24.08 -12.74 -6.98
C GLU A 55 24.48 -13.58 -5.76
N ASP A 56 25.47 -13.16 -4.96
CA ASP A 56 25.90 -13.90 -3.77
C ASP A 56 24.83 -13.88 -2.66
N TYR A 57 24.22 -12.73 -2.41
CA TYR A 57 23.06 -12.61 -1.52
C TYR A 57 21.84 -13.34 -2.09
N LEU A 58 21.56 -13.17 -3.38
CA LEU A 58 20.42 -13.81 -4.05
C LEU A 58 20.54 -15.34 -4.05
N ALA A 59 21.75 -15.90 -4.18
CA ALA A 59 22.05 -17.31 -4.01
C ALA A 59 21.90 -17.78 -2.55
N ARG A 60 22.36 -16.98 -1.57
CA ARG A 60 22.18 -17.26 -0.14
C ARG A 60 20.70 -17.38 0.23
N TYR A 61 19.87 -16.41 -0.13
CA TYR A 61 18.42 -16.46 0.17
C TYR A 61 17.73 -17.66 -0.49
N ARG A 62 18.04 -17.94 -1.76
CA ARG A 62 17.56 -19.16 -2.45
C ARG A 62 18.04 -20.45 -1.80
N SER A 63 19.15 -20.44 -1.07
CA SER A 63 19.63 -21.60 -0.33
C SER A 63 18.86 -21.78 0.98
N MET A 64 18.71 -20.71 1.78
CA MET A 64 17.91 -20.70 3.02
C MET A 64 16.48 -21.17 2.75
N ALA A 65 15.85 -20.64 1.70
CA ALA A 65 14.48 -20.95 1.31
C ALA A 65 14.20 -22.43 0.93
N LYS A 66 15.22 -23.29 0.80
CA LYS A 66 15.03 -24.74 0.55
C LYS A 66 14.61 -25.52 1.79
N TYR A 67 14.99 -25.03 2.96
CA TYR A 67 14.76 -25.70 4.25
C TYR A 67 13.46 -25.24 4.92
N GLU A 68 13.03 -24.04 4.56
CA GLU A 68 11.78 -23.39 4.93
C GLU A 68 10.52 -24.11 4.41
N ARG A 69 9.50 -24.24 5.26
CA ARG A 69 8.21 -24.85 4.92
C ARG A 69 7.06 -24.00 5.49
N PRO A 70 6.23 -23.35 4.65
CA PRO A 70 6.30 -23.32 3.18
C PRO A 70 7.48 -22.49 2.62
N MET A 71 7.91 -22.85 1.42
CA MET A 71 9.16 -22.38 0.79
C MET A 71 9.17 -20.87 0.49
N MET A 72 9.85 -20.05 1.30
CA MET A 72 9.90 -18.56 1.18
C MET A 72 9.97 -18.04 -0.26
N LYS A 73 9.04 -17.16 -0.66
CA LYS A 73 9.10 -16.47 -1.96
C LYS A 73 9.70 -15.07 -1.89
N TYR A 74 9.44 -14.36 -0.79
CA TYR A 74 9.80 -12.97 -0.61
C TYR A 74 10.73 -12.79 0.58
N VAL A 75 11.68 -11.86 0.46
CA VAL A 75 12.61 -11.46 1.53
C VAL A 75 12.67 -9.93 1.58
N LEU A 76 12.81 -9.35 2.78
CA LEU A 76 13.04 -7.92 2.97
C LEU A 76 14.53 -7.62 2.88
N ILE A 77 14.91 -6.72 1.98
CA ILE A 77 16.29 -6.33 1.74
C ILE A 77 16.46 -4.81 1.75
N ARG A 78 17.70 -4.37 1.94
CA ARG A 78 18.14 -2.99 1.80
C ARG A 78 18.78 -2.79 0.43
N ALA A 79 19.09 -1.54 0.07
CA ALA A 79 19.73 -1.20 -1.21
C ALA A 79 21.11 -1.89 -1.41
N ASP A 80 21.82 -2.27 -0.34
CA ASP A 80 23.11 -2.97 -0.39
C ASP A 80 22.98 -4.50 -0.61
N SER A 81 21.77 -4.99 -0.93
CA SER A 81 21.40 -6.41 -1.03
C SER A 81 21.42 -7.20 0.28
N ARG A 82 21.72 -6.58 1.43
CA ARG A 82 21.63 -7.27 2.73
C ARG A 82 20.18 -7.38 3.18
N GLU A 83 19.96 -8.34 4.07
CA GLU A 83 18.66 -8.57 4.71
C GLU A 83 18.35 -7.39 5.63
N ALA A 84 17.10 -6.93 5.63
CA ALA A 84 16.70 -5.78 6.43
C ALA A 84 16.44 -6.22 7.88
N TYR A 85 17.52 -6.51 8.61
CA TYR A 85 17.46 -6.85 10.02
C TYR A 85 17.10 -5.65 10.91
N ILE A 86 16.51 -6.01 12.04
CA ILE A 86 16.11 -5.16 13.16
C ILE A 86 17.33 -4.39 13.73
N SER A 87 17.09 -3.19 14.28
CA SER A 87 18.00 -2.30 15.03
C SER A 87 18.84 -1.26 14.25
N GLU A 88 19.00 -1.36 12.93
CA GLU A 88 19.57 -0.26 12.14
C GLU A 88 18.47 0.72 11.67
N THR A 89 18.77 2.02 11.61
CA THR A 89 17.90 3.04 10.98
C THR A 89 17.92 2.91 9.46
N VAL A 90 17.28 1.85 8.95
CA VAL A 90 17.26 1.52 7.52
C VAL A 90 16.49 2.60 6.73
N PRO A 91 17.12 3.29 5.77
CA PRO A 91 16.49 4.44 5.09
C PRO A 91 15.42 4.05 4.06
N THR A 92 15.44 2.82 3.57
CA THR A 92 14.47 2.27 2.61
C THR A 92 14.50 0.74 2.66
N ILE A 93 13.35 0.08 2.76
CA ILE A 93 13.24 -1.39 2.64
C ILE A 93 12.57 -1.76 1.31
N TYR A 94 13.08 -2.83 0.69
CA TYR A 94 12.57 -3.37 -0.56
C TYR A 94 12.18 -4.84 -0.40
N LEU A 95 11.17 -5.27 -1.15
CA LEU A 95 10.72 -6.66 -1.19
C LEU A 95 11.34 -7.38 -2.40
N LEU A 96 12.08 -8.47 -2.19
CA LEU A 96 12.74 -9.24 -3.24
C LEU A 96 12.01 -10.57 -3.51
N ASP A 97 11.62 -10.84 -4.76
CA ASP A 97 11.15 -12.17 -5.20
C ASP A 97 12.34 -13.09 -5.52
N ILE A 98 12.67 -13.97 -4.57
CA ILE A 98 13.80 -14.91 -4.67
C ILE A 98 13.49 -16.15 -5.53
N LYS A 99 12.23 -16.38 -5.92
CA LYS A 99 11.83 -17.48 -6.82
C LYS A 99 12.21 -17.20 -8.27
N THR A 100 12.23 -15.93 -8.68
CA THR A 100 12.69 -15.56 -10.03
C THR A 100 14.21 -15.75 -10.15
N LYS A 101 14.72 -15.95 -11.37
CA LYS A 101 16.16 -15.92 -11.64
C LYS A 101 16.78 -14.52 -11.66
N SER A 102 15.98 -13.44 -11.65
CA SER A 102 16.45 -12.07 -11.92
C SER A 102 16.88 -11.31 -10.66
N GLN A 103 18.02 -10.62 -10.76
CA GLN A 103 18.53 -9.65 -9.78
C GLN A 103 17.65 -8.40 -9.61
N ASN A 104 16.74 -8.15 -10.55
CA ASN A 104 15.96 -6.90 -10.65
C ASN A 104 14.47 -7.11 -10.27
N LYS A 105 14.12 -8.26 -9.66
CA LYS A 105 12.76 -8.54 -9.17
C LYS A 105 12.59 -8.09 -7.73
N VAL A 106 12.89 -6.81 -7.56
CA VAL A 106 12.76 -6.02 -6.35
C VAL A 106 11.54 -5.12 -6.49
N PHE A 107 10.83 -4.88 -5.39
CA PHE A 107 9.68 -3.99 -5.34
C PHE A 107 9.85 -2.99 -4.21
N TYR A 108 9.47 -1.74 -4.50
CA TYR A 108 9.41 -0.66 -3.53
C TYR A 108 7.96 -0.45 -3.07
N SER A 109 7.77 -0.02 -1.82
CA SER A 109 6.47 0.42 -1.31
C SER A 109 6.62 1.62 -0.36
N PRO A 110 6.09 2.80 -0.74
CA PRO A 110 5.99 3.93 0.18
C PRO A 110 5.17 3.61 1.44
N GLU A 111 4.26 2.62 1.36
CA GLU A 111 3.42 2.20 2.47
C GLU A 111 4.23 1.41 3.52
N ILE A 112 5.21 0.60 3.08
CA ILE A 112 6.18 -0.07 3.95
C ILE A 112 7.12 0.96 4.59
N ASP A 113 7.71 1.84 3.78
CA ASP A 113 8.59 2.94 4.25
C ASP A 113 7.88 3.88 5.24
N GLN A 114 6.56 4.07 5.13
CA GLN A 114 5.81 4.88 6.09
C GLN A 114 5.73 4.20 7.46
N LEU A 115 5.51 2.87 7.50
CA LEU A 115 5.30 2.13 8.74
C LEU A 115 6.60 1.84 9.51
N ILE A 116 7.73 1.67 8.82
CA ILE A 116 9.04 1.38 9.47
C ILE A 116 9.56 2.56 10.30
N LYS A 117 9.13 3.79 9.99
CA LYS A 117 9.63 5.04 10.60
C LYS A 117 9.34 5.20 12.11
N GLU A 118 8.53 4.32 12.69
CA GLU A 118 8.13 4.33 14.11
C GLU A 118 8.91 3.29 14.96
N GLU A 119 10.13 2.95 14.49
CA GLU A 119 11.04 1.94 15.05
C GLU A 119 10.45 0.52 15.06
N LEU A 120 9.67 0.22 14.02
CA LEU A 120 8.96 -1.05 13.86
C LEU A 120 9.70 -2.03 12.94
N VAL A 121 9.70 -3.28 13.36
CA VAL A 121 10.04 -4.45 12.54
C VAL A 121 8.92 -4.71 11.55
N LEU A 122 9.29 -5.22 10.36
CA LEU A 122 8.38 -5.85 9.42
C LEU A 122 8.81 -7.32 9.25
N GLU A 123 7.87 -8.25 9.40
CA GLU A 123 8.10 -9.69 9.27
C GLU A 123 7.09 -10.28 8.27
N ILE A 124 7.53 -11.18 7.39
CA ILE A 124 6.69 -11.78 6.36
C ILE A 124 6.14 -13.13 6.84
N HIS A 125 4.81 -13.25 6.97
CA HIS A 125 4.16 -14.51 7.28
C HIS A 125 4.16 -15.42 6.05
N HIS A 126 5.25 -16.15 5.79
CA HIS A 126 5.41 -16.97 4.58
C HIS A 126 4.29 -18.01 4.38
N GLN A 127 3.69 -18.49 5.46
CA GLN A 127 2.51 -19.37 5.46
C GLN A 127 1.23 -18.75 4.88
N SER A 128 1.11 -17.42 4.90
CA SER A 128 -0.02 -16.69 4.34
C SER A 128 0.06 -16.44 2.82
N LEU A 129 1.09 -16.96 2.14
CA LEU A 129 1.33 -16.64 0.73
C LEU A 129 0.25 -17.22 -0.21
N LEU A 130 -0.61 -16.33 -0.71
CA LEU A 130 -1.67 -16.62 -1.66
C LEU A 130 -1.32 -16.04 -3.04
N SER A 131 -0.70 -16.84 -3.91
CA SER A 131 -0.65 -16.53 -5.36
C SER A 131 -2.01 -16.77 -6.01
N HIS A 132 -2.54 -15.76 -6.72
CA HIS A 132 -3.75 -15.85 -7.54
C HIS A 132 -3.66 -14.95 -8.80
N GLY A 133 -3.64 -15.58 -9.98
CA GLY A 133 -3.45 -14.87 -11.24
C GLY A 133 -2.02 -14.31 -11.35
N LYS A 134 -1.90 -12.99 -11.57
CA LYS A 134 -0.61 -12.27 -11.54
C LYS A 134 -0.26 -11.66 -10.18
N THR A 135 -1.17 -11.73 -9.21
CA THR A 135 -1.04 -11.06 -7.92
C THR A 135 -0.77 -12.07 -6.83
N ASP A 136 0.25 -11.80 -6.03
CA ASP A 136 0.46 -12.49 -4.76
C ASP A 136 -0.11 -11.64 -3.63
N TYR A 137 -0.73 -12.30 -2.66
CA TYR A 137 -1.20 -11.72 -1.42
C TYR A 137 -0.42 -12.35 -0.28
N VAL A 138 0.08 -11.53 0.65
CA VAL A 138 0.89 -12.01 1.78
C VAL A 138 0.68 -11.09 2.98
N VAL A 139 0.52 -11.70 4.14
CA VAL A 139 0.43 -10.99 5.42
C VAL A 139 1.84 -10.64 5.88
N MET A 140 2.01 -9.44 6.40
CA MET A 140 3.21 -9.05 7.12
C MET A 140 2.81 -8.49 8.50
N SER A 141 3.47 -8.96 9.54
CA SER A 141 3.35 -8.47 10.92
C SER A 141 4.25 -7.27 11.12
N MET A 142 3.83 -6.37 12.01
CA MET A 142 4.71 -5.32 12.54
C MET A 142 4.70 -5.31 14.06
N TYR A 143 5.89 -5.11 14.63
CA TYR A 143 6.14 -5.10 16.06
C TYR A 143 7.27 -4.15 16.43
N ARG A 144 7.29 -3.70 17.69
CA ARG A 144 8.47 -3.07 18.26
C ARG A 144 9.23 -4.12 19.09
N PRO A 145 10.56 -4.26 18.95
CA PRO A 145 11.31 -5.24 19.72
C PRO A 145 11.30 -4.87 21.21
N ALA A 146 11.15 -5.86 22.09
CA ALA A 146 11.18 -5.66 23.54
C ALA A 146 12.55 -5.15 24.10
N ALA A 147 13.58 -5.04 23.24
CA ALA A 147 14.87 -4.44 23.56
C ALA A 147 14.92 -2.92 23.31
N ILE A 148 13.96 -2.36 22.56
CA ILE A 148 13.80 -0.91 22.32
C ILE A 148 12.73 -0.35 23.27
N ASP A 149 11.68 -1.13 23.54
CA ASP A 149 10.53 -0.76 24.36
C ASP A 149 10.31 -1.85 25.43
N PRO A 150 10.83 -1.68 26.66
CA PRO A 150 10.78 -2.71 27.69
C PRO A 150 9.39 -2.83 28.35
N ASP A 151 8.61 -1.75 28.31
CA ASP A 151 7.22 -1.69 28.80
C ASP A 151 6.21 -2.20 27.76
N TYR A 152 6.70 -2.66 26.61
CA TYR A 152 5.92 -3.23 25.52
C TYR A 152 5.01 -4.38 25.99
N THR A 153 3.70 -4.18 25.85
CA THR A 153 2.68 -5.21 26.10
C THR A 153 2.81 -6.34 25.08
N ARG A 154 3.53 -7.39 25.48
CA ARG A 154 3.63 -8.64 24.71
C ARG A 154 2.27 -9.30 24.56
N CYS A 155 2.09 -9.99 23.44
CA CYS A 155 0.94 -10.87 23.26
C CYS A 155 0.96 -12.00 24.31
N TRP A 156 -0.21 -12.57 24.61
CA TRP A 156 -0.35 -13.60 25.65
C TRP A 156 0.41 -14.89 25.32
N ASP A 157 0.49 -15.23 24.04
CA ASP A 157 1.31 -16.30 23.44
C ASP A 157 2.83 -16.00 23.47
N ARG A 158 3.22 -14.84 24.03
CA ARG A 158 4.57 -14.24 24.05
C ARG A 158 5.09 -13.78 22.69
N SER A 159 4.27 -13.77 21.65
CA SER A 159 4.63 -13.15 20.37
C SER A 159 4.75 -11.63 20.50
N GLU A 160 5.49 -11.01 19.58
CA GLU A 160 5.72 -9.56 19.59
C GLU A 160 4.72 -8.81 18.70
N VAL A 161 3.80 -9.45 17.97
CA VAL A 161 3.01 -8.81 16.89
C VAL A 161 1.86 -7.92 17.40
N GLN A 162 1.97 -6.59 17.27
CA GLN A 162 0.83 -5.68 17.50
C GLN A 162 -0.22 -5.78 16.39
N ASN A 163 0.21 -5.67 15.13
CA ASN A 163 -0.66 -5.49 13.98
C ASN A 163 -0.19 -6.33 12.79
N ALA A 164 -1.13 -6.97 12.11
CA ALA A 164 -0.89 -7.67 10.86
C ALA A 164 -1.65 -7.02 9.68
N TYR A 165 -0.92 -6.83 8.58
CA TYR A 165 -1.38 -6.14 7.37
C TYR A 165 -1.41 -7.13 6.20
N LEU A 166 -2.48 -7.14 5.42
CA LEU A 166 -2.48 -7.89 4.15
C LEU A 166 -1.96 -7.01 3.02
N PHE A 167 -0.82 -7.40 2.44
CA PHE A 167 -0.26 -6.79 1.24
C PHE A 167 -0.70 -7.53 -0.02
N SER A 168 -0.81 -6.76 -1.11
CA SER A 168 -0.94 -7.24 -2.49
C SER A 168 0.31 -6.85 -3.28
N ILE A 169 0.80 -7.79 -4.09
CA ILE A 169 2.04 -7.69 -4.87
C ILE A 169 1.69 -7.98 -6.32
N THR A 170 1.64 -6.95 -7.18
CA THR A 170 1.24 -7.10 -8.59
C THR A 170 1.93 -6.09 -9.50
N ASP A 171 2.35 -6.54 -10.69
CA ASP A 171 2.95 -5.71 -11.77
C ASP A 171 3.99 -4.69 -11.27
N GLY A 172 4.87 -5.12 -10.36
CA GLY A 172 5.97 -4.31 -9.81
C GLY A 172 5.64 -3.48 -8.57
N LYS A 173 4.37 -3.50 -8.09
CA LYS A 173 3.87 -2.65 -7.01
C LYS A 173 3.46 -3.49 -5.80
N VAL A 174 3.71 -2.96 -4.60
CA VAL A 174 3.32 -3.55 -3.32
C VAL A 174 2.45 -2.54 -2.56
N LYS A 175 1.24 -2.96 -2.18
CA LYS A 175 0.22 -2.13 -1.52
C LYS A 175 -0.51 -2.86 -0.40
N ILE A 176 -0.89 -2.17 0.66
CA ILE A 176 -1.77 -2.70 1.71
C ILE A 176 -3.21 -2.74 1.18
N ILE A 177 -3.89 -3.89 1.34
CA ILE A 177 -5.32 -4.06 1.04
C ILE A 177 -6.17 -4.37 2.28
N SER A 178 -5.55 -4.66 3.43
CA SER A 178 -6.17 -4.46 4.74
C SER A 178 -5.15 -4.00 5.77
N LYS A 179 -5.50 -2.97 6.55
CA LYS A 179 -4.70 -2.44 7.67
C LYS A 179 -4.98 -3.11 9.01
N SER A 180 -6.02 -3.93 9.08
CA SER A 180 -6.34 -4.76 10.24
C SER A 180 -6.69 -6.14 9.69
N PHE A 181 -5.75 -7.06 9.81
CA PHE A 181 -5.88 -8.43 9.32
C PHE A 181 -5.22 -9.44 10.26
N GLY A 182 -5.30 -9.17 11.56
CA GLY A 182 -4.71 -9.96 12.64
C GLY A 182 -3.80 -9.15 13.57
N GLY A 183 -3.29 -9.83 14.58
CA GLY A 183 -2.35 -9.33 15.58
C GLY A 183 -1.80 -10.51 16.40
N CYS A 184 -1.73 -10.35 17.72
CA CYS A 184 -1.52 -11.44 18.68
C CYS A 184 -2.35 -12.70 18.38
N GLY A 185 -1.81 -13.90 18.66
CA GLY A 185 -2.55 -15.17 18.59
C GLY A 185 -3.21 -15.48 17.24
N THR A 186 -2.78 -14.84 16.15
CA THR A 186 -3.48 -14.91 14.85
C THR A 186 -2.75 -15.77 13.82
N TYR A 187 -3.47 -16.77 13.29
CA TYR A 187 -2.99 -17.77 12.33
C TYR A 187 -3.70 -17.64 10.98
N TYR A 188 -2.97 -17.94 9.89
CA TYR A 188 -3.43 -17.76 8.51
C TYR A 188 -3.39 -19.06 7.70
N GLU A 189 -4.54 -19.52 7.23
CA GLU A 189 -4.66 -20.64 6.29
C GLU A 189 -5.17 -20.15 4.93
N VAL A 190 -4.48 -20.52 3.85
CA VAL A 190 -4.82 -20.09 2.48
C VAL A 190 -5.91 -20.99 1.88
N ILE A 191 -7.11 -20.43 1.70
CA ILE A 191 -8.26 -21.12 1.09
C ILE A 191 -8.12 -21.11 -0.45
N LYS A 192 -8.19 -22.30 -1.06
CA LYS A 192 -8.33 -22.51 -2.52
C LYS A 192 -9.41 -23.56 -2.83
N GLU A 193 -10.59 -23.38 -2.22
CA GLU A 193 -11.73 -24.29 -2.27
C GLU A 193 -12.68 -23.96 -3.46
N GLY A 194 -12.48 -24.61 -4.60
CA GLY A 194 -13.35 -24.48 -5.78
C GLY A 194 -13.34 -23.06 -6.37
N LYS A 195 -14.46 -22.33 -6.26
CA LYS A 195 -14.56 -20.91 -6.66
C LYS A 195 -14.22 -19.92 -5.52
N THR A 196 -13.75 -20.42 -4.37
CA THR A 196 -13.37 -19.60 -3.21
C THR A 196 -11.86 -19.56 -3.09
N VAL A 197 -11.31 -18.36 -3.23
CA VAL A 197 -9.88 -18.06 -3.04
C VAL A 197 -9.79 -16.99 -1.96
N GLY A 198 -8.89 -17.13 -1.00
CA GLY A 198 -8.76 -16.19 0.12
C GLY A 198 -8.14 -16.83 1.36
N TYR A 199 -8.65 -16.48 2.53
CA TYR A 199 -8.06 -16.82 3.83
C TYR A 199 -9.08 -17.33 4.83
N ARG A 200 -8.64 -18.26 5.67
CA ARG A 200 -9.19 -18.50 7.00
C ARG A 200 -8.22 -17.83 7.98
N VAL A 201 -8.76 -16.98 8.84
CA VAL A 201 -8.03 -16.24 9.87
C VAL A 201 -8.56 -16.72 11.19
N THR A 202 -7.71 -17.37 11.98
CA THR A 202 -8.07 -17.87 13.32
C THR A 202 -7.31 -17.06 14.34
N THR A 203 -8.01 -16.44 15.27
CA THR A 203 -7.42 -15.68 16.38
C THR A 203 -7.76 -16.40 17.67
N GLU A 204 -6.74 -16.68 18.48
CA GLU A 204 -6.85 -17.31 19.80
C GLU A 204 -6.65 -16.26 20.89
N ASP A 205 -7.58 -16.23 21.84
CA ASP A 205 -7.67 -15.25 22.93
C ASP A 205 -7.07 -15.80 24.23
N TYR A 206 -6.84 -14.93 25.23
CA TYR A 206 -6.13 -15.26 26.48
C TYR A 206 -6.74 -16.44 27.27
N ASP A 207 -8.05 -16.69 27.13
CA ASP A 207 -8.76 -17.77 27.80
C ASP A 207 -8.73 -19.11 27.05
N GLY A 208 -8.02 -19.17 25.91
CA GLY A 208 -7.97 -20.34 25.02
C GLY A 208 -9.22 -20.51 24.15
N THR A 209 -10.13 -19.53 24.13
CA THR A 209 -11.16 -19.49 23.09
C THR A 209 -10.53 -19.08 21.75
N SER A 210 -11.11 -19.53 20.65
CA SER A 210 -10.64 -19.17 19.31
C SER A 210 -11.80 -18.79 18.40
N THR A 211 -11.67 -17.63 17.77
CA THR A 211 -12.56 -17.16 16.71
C THR A 211 -11.99 -17.54 15.35
N THR A 212 -12.82 -17.80 14.34
CA THR A 212 -12.34 -18.22 13.01
C THR A 212 -13.15 -17.59 11.90
N GLU A 213 -12.55 -16.59 11.27
CA GLU A 213 -13.14 -15.80 10.21
C GLU A 213 -12.74 -16.33 8.83
N ARG A 214 -13.63 -16.23 7.84
CA ARG A 214 -13.33 -16.60 6.45
C ARG A 214 -13.43 -15.37 5.56
N TYR A 215 -12.35 -15.04 4.86
CA TYR A 215 -12.26 -13.92 3.92
C TYR A 215 -12.12 -14.46 2.50
N ALA A 216 -12.97 -13.99 1.58
CA ALA A 216 -12.86 -14.31 0.16
C ALA A 216 -12.28 -13.11 -0.61
N LEU A 217 -11.33 -13.37 -1.50
CA LEU A 217 -10.78 -12.39 -2.42
C LEU A 217 -11.80 -12.12 -3.54
N ARG A 218 -12.21 -10.86 -3.71
CA ARG A 218 -13.14 -10.39 -4.74
C ARG A 218 -12.59 -9.10 -5.36
N GLY A 219 -12.27 -9.12 -6.66
CA GLY A 219 -11.81 -7.93 -7.38
C GLY A 219 -10.48 -7.32 -6.90
N GLY A 220 -9.66 -8.07 -6.15
CA GLY A 220 -8.44 -7.57 -5.51
C GLY A 220 -8.61 -7.11 -4.06
N SER A 221 -9.84 -7.06 -3.55
CA SER A 221 -10.15 -6.74 -2.15
C SER A 221 -10.57 -7.99 -1.37
N LEU A 222 -10.43 -7.96 -0.05
CA LEU A 222 -11.03 -8.96 0.83
C LEU A 222 -12.51 -8.66 1.10
N VAL A 223 -13.32 -9.71 1.18
CA VAL A 223 -14.70 -9.65 1.66
C VAL A 223 -14.88 -10.71 2.75
N LYS A 224 -15.13 -10.28 3.99
CA LYS A 224 -15.51 -11.19 5.10
C LYS A 224 -16.77 -11.94 4.68
N GLN A 225 -16.70 -13.27 4.71
CA GLN A 225 -17.84 -14.13 4.44
C GLN A 225 -18.64 -14.29 5.74
N PRO A 226 -19.98 -14.43 5.66
CA PRO A 226 -20.76 -14.80 6.84
C PRO A 226 -20.27 -16.16 7.35
N GLU A 227 -20.32 -16.35 8.67
CA GLU A 227 -20.09 -17.66 9.26
C GLU A 227 -21.06 -18.67 8.65
N ARG A 228 -20.53 -19.82 8.21
CA ARG A 228 -21.39 -20.97 7.95
C ARG A 228 -21.83 -21.49 9.30
N GLN A 229 -23.05 -21.13 9.72
CA GLN A 229 -23.77 -21.89 10.74
C GLN A 229 -23.60 -23.38 10.42
N LYS A 230 -23.06 -24.14 11.37
CA LYS A 230 -23.15 -25.60 11.30
C LYS A 230 -24.64 -25.91 11.18
N LYS A 231 -25.05 -26.58 10.09
CA LYS A 231 -26.32 -27.29 10.14
C LYS A 231 -26.18 -28.31 11.25
N GLU A 232 -27.02 -28.21 12.27
CA GLU A 232 -27.21 -29.31 13.20
C GLU A 232 -27.67 -30.52 12.40
N VAL A 233 -26.89 -31.60 12.49
CA VAL A 233 -27.33 -32.91 12.01
C VAL A 233 -28.03 -33.54 13.21
N SER A 234 -29.36 -33.45 13.17
CA SER A 234 -30.25 -33.94 14.22
C SER A 234 -31.31 -34.86 13.62
N PRO A 235 -31.50 -36.08 14.17
CA PRO A 235 -30.51 -36.98 14.74
C PRO A 235 -30.11 -38.10 13.77
#